data_AF-A0A1R3EWF3-F1
#
_entry.id   AF-A0A1R3EWF3-F1
#
_cell.length_a   1.000
_cell.length_b   1.000
_cell.length_c   1.000
_cell.angle_alpha   90.00
_cell.angle_beta   90.00
_cell.angle_gamma   90.00
#
_symmetry.space_group_name_H-M   'P 1'
#
loop_
_entity.id
_entity.type
_entity.pdbx_description
1 polymer ?
#
loop_
_entity_poly.entity_id
_entity_poly.type
_entity_poly.pdbx_seq_one_letter_code
_entity_poly.pdbx_strand_id
1 'polypeptide(L)'
;MFSYIIWIGLSVAVGAYAKRKGRSGIGFFFLSFILSPIFGAIIVLLPTPSQQNKWSYLTFAAFLGGFLGYIGMSDNDNTYVEDKKSRNNQASVQSKTVTASDTTITISDFYVTASELNVRLSPAKRGKKTNVIYRRQLVQVFETTNGWSRISKYYDGTIEGVDGEVARWVSSKYLSKHKPTELRVMSSNRLEAALDSSDDYISYKAKFIKVSKDLINTGVCSVEDFEHQGGWVRSVNYKPRRVYFTYCGNHSNTSGRVYYEPSSGNVFK
;
A
#
# COMPACT_ATOMS: atom_id res chain seq x y z
N MET A 1 -40.61 35.81 1.48
CA MET A 1 -39.72 36.11 2.62
C MET A 1 -39.71 34.99 3.67
N PHE A 2 -40.86 34.49 4.13
CA PHE A 2 -40.95 33.36 5.09
C PHE A 2 -40.21 32.08 4.67
N SER A 3 -40.22 31.74 3.37
CA SER A 3 -39.52 30.55 2.84
C SER A 3 -38.00 30.58 3.13
N TYR A 4 -37.36 31.76 3.01
CA TYR A 4 -35.92 31.89 3.26
C TYR A 4 -35.57 31.76 4.75
N ILE A 5 -36.42 32.26 5.64
CA ILE A 5 -36.22 32.15 7.10
C ILE A 5 -36.29 30.68 7.53
N ILE A 6 -37.28 29.93 7.03
CA ILE A 6 -37.41 28.49 7.28
C ILE A 6 -36.19 27.74 6.74
N TRP A 7 -35.75 28.10 5.55
CA TRP A 7 -34.63 27.44 4.87
C TRP A 7 -33.28 27.67 5.56
N ILE A 8 -33.03 28.89 6.07
CA ILE A 8 -31.85 29.18 6.91
C ILE A 8 -31.96 28.41 8.23
N GLY A 9 -33.13 28.40 8.87
CA GLY A 9 -33.36 27.65 10.10
C GLY A 9 -33.05 26.15 9.97
N LEU A 10 -33.49 25.53 8.87
CA LEU A 10 -33.20 24.13 8.57
C LEU A 10 -31.70 23.89 8.32
N SER A 11 -31.00 24.80 7.64
CA SER A 11 -29.56 24.70 7.42
C SER A 11 -28.76 24.76 8.72
N VAL A 12 -29.16 25.63 9.65
CA VAL A 12 -28.57 25.71 11.00
C VAL A 12 -28.82 24.42 11.79
N ALA A 13 -30.02 23.85 11.70
CA ALA A 13 -30.36 22.59 12.36
C ALA A 13 -29.48 21.42 11.87
N VAL A 14 -29.20 21.33 10.56
CA VAL A 14 -28.29 20.31 10.01
C VAL A 14 -26.86 20.49 10.52
N GLY A 15 -26.35 21.73 10.57
CA GLY A 15 -25.03 22.02 11.13
C GLY A 15 -24.91 21.64 12.61
N ALA A 16 -25.93 21.95 13.42
CA ALA A 16 -25.99 21.57 14.83
C ALA A 16 -26.06 20.04 15.01
N TYR A 17 -26.82 19.34 14.17
CA TYR A 17 -26.92 17.89 14.18
C TYR A 17 -25.61 17.22 13.76
N ALA A 18 -24.91 17.76 12.76
CA ALA A 18 -23.57 17.29 12.36
C ALA A 18 -22.55 17.42 13.50
N LYS A 19 -22.59 18.53 14.26
CA LYS A 19 -21.71 18.74 15.43
C LYS A 19 -21.95 17.69 16.50
N ARG A 20 -23.21 17.30 16.78
CA ARG A 20 -23.54 16.22 17.73
C ARG A 20 -22.97 14.86 17.32
N LYS A 21 -22.78 14.62 16.02
CA LYS A 21 -22.14 13.40 15.47
C LYS A 21 -20.61 13.50 15.35
N GLY A 22 -19.98 14.50 15.98
CA GLY A 22 -18.52 14.68 15.92
C GLY A 22 -18.00 15.18 14.57
N ARG A 23 -18.86 15.75 13.72
CA ARG A 23 -18.49 16.32 12.41
C ARG A 23 -18.36 17.84 12.48
N SER A 24 -17.73 18.44 11.48
CA SER A 24 -17.61 19.90 11.35
C SER A 24 -18.99 20.55 11.14
N GLY A 25 -19.58 21.08 12.21
CA GLY A 25 -20.90 21.70 12.16
C GLY A 25 -20.98 22.90 11.21
N ILE A 26 -19.90 23.70 11.12
CA ILE A 26 -19.84 24.86 10.23
C ILE A 26 -19.78 24.44 8.76
N GLY A 27 -19.05 23.37 8.43
CA GLY A 27 -18.95 22.87 7.06
C GLY A 27 -20.29 22.32 6.55
N PHE A 28 -20.99 21.56 7.39
CA PHE A 28 -22.31 21.02 7.04
C PHE A 28 -23.40 22.10 6.99
N PHE A 29 -23.26 23.19 7.76
CA PHE A 29 -24.13 24.37 7.63
C PHE A 29 -24.02 25.00 6.23
N PHE A 30 -22.81 25.30 5.76
CA PHE A 30 -22.61 25.88 4.44
C PHE A 30 -22.99 24.93 3.31
N LEU A 31 -22.74 23.62 3.48
CA LEU A 31 -23.14 22.61 2.50
C LEU A 31 -24.67 22.54 2.35
N SER A 32 -25.39 22.55 3.47
CA SER A 32 -26.87 22.61 3.49
C SER A 32 -27.40 23.91 2.89
N PHE A 33 -26.73 25.03 3.16
CA PHE A 33 -27.11 26.34 2.63
C PHE A 33 -26.88 26.42 1.10
N ILE A 34 -25.85 25.80 0.54
CA ILE A 34 -25.61 25.93 -0.91
C ILE A 34 -26.43 24.93 -1.72
N LEU A 35 -26.51 23.66 -1.28
CA LEU A 35 -27.17 22.61 -2.05
C LEU A 35 -28.66 22.46 -1.72
N SER A 36 -28.97 22.36 -0.42
CA SER A 36 -30.32 22.22 0.16
C SER A 36 -30.19 21.58 1.56
N PRO A 37 -31.02 21.99 2.54
CA PRO A 37 -31.06 21.36 3.85
C PRO A 37 -31.27 19.84 3.82
N ILE A 38 -32.07 19.34 2.87
CA ILE A 38 -32.37 17.91 2.74
C ILE A 38 -31.13 17.12 2.33
N PHE A 39 -30.37 17.62 1.35
CA PHE A 39 -29.14 16.97 0.91
C PHE A 39 -28.08 16.94 2.02
N GLY A 40 -27.90 18.04 2.75
CA GLY A 40 -26.98 18.05 3.88
C GLY A 40 -27.41 17.07 4.99
N ALA A 41 -28.71 16.96 5.29
CA ALA A 41 -29.21 16.00 6.27
C ALA A 41 -28.93 14.54 5.87
N ILE A 42 -29.12 14.19 4.59
CA ILE A 42 -28.81 12.85 4.05
C ILE A 42 -27.32 12.54 4.25
N ILE A 43 -26.41 13.45 3.90
CA ILE A 43 -24.97 13.24 4.04
C ILE A 43 -24.55 13.10 5.51
N VAL A 44 -25.19 13.83 6.43
CA VAL A 44 -24.95 13.70 7.89
C VAL A 44 -25.43 12.35 8.44
N LEU A 45 -26.42 11.71 7.78
CA LEU A 45 -26.91 10.39 8.15
C LEU A 45 -26.04 9.25 7.61
N LEU A 46 -25.35 9.45 6.47
CA LEU A 46 -24.43 8.44 5.93
C LEU A 46 -23.31 8.15 6.94
N PRO A 47 -22.93 6.88 7.16
CA PRO A 47 -21.81 6.53 8.04
C PRO A 47 -20.53 7.21 7.55
N THR A 48 -19.85 7.92 8.46
CA THR A 48 -18.56 8.53 8.15
C THR A 48 -17.51 7.42 8.06
N PRO A 49 -16.61 7.46 7.07
CA PRO A 49 -15.46 6.59 7.04
C PRO A 49 -14.49 6.98 8.17
N SER A 50 -14.75 6.50 9.39
CA SER A 50 -13.81 6.56 10.49
C SER A 50 -12.71 5.54 10.23
N GLN A 51 -11.54 6.04 9.79
CA GLN A 51 -10.23 5.39 9.91
C GLN A 51 -10.19 3.87 9.73
N GLN A 52 -10.56 3.37 8.55
CA GLN A 52 -9.93 2.15 8.00
C GLN A 52 -10.09 2.09 6.47
N ASN A 53 -8.94 1.96 5.80
CA ASN A 53 -8.70 1.50 4.43
C ASN A 53 -9.04 2.47 3.28
N LYS A 54 -8.01 3.17 2.79
CA LYS A 54 -7.99 4.03 1.58
C LYS A 54 -8.24 3.29 0.24
N TRP A 55 -8.77 2.07 0.23
CA TRP A 55 -9.04 1.30 -1.00
C TRP A 55 -10.53 1.24 -1.41
N SER A 56 -11.44 1.83 -0.63
CA SER A 56 -12.89 1.75 -0.90
C SER A 56 -13.54 3.05 -1.43
N TYR A 57 -12.76 4.03 -1.84
CA TYR A 57 -13.30 5.29 -2.42
C TYR A 57 -13.32 5.30 -3.95
N LEU A 58 -12.50 4.48 -4.61
CA LEU A 58 -12.57 4.28 -6.06
C LEU A 58 -13.76 3.39 -6.46
N THR A 59 -14.23 2.51 -5.56
CA THR A 59 -15.41 1.68 -5.78
C THR A 59 -16.70 2.46 -5.60
N PHE A 60 -16.80 3.37 -4.62
CA PHE A 60 -18.03 4.16 -4.40
C PHE A 60 -18.27 5.26 -5.45
N ALA A 61 -17.22 5.84 -6.05
CA ALA A 61 -17.38 6.82 -7.13
C ALA A 61 -17.73 6.17 -8.49
N ALA A 62 -17.35 4.91 -8.72
CA ALA A 62 -17.67 4.18 -9.95
C ALA A 62 -19.14 3.73 -10.01
N PHE A 63 -19.79 3.50 -8.86
CA PHE A 63 -21.19 3.04 -8.82
C PHE A 63 -22.25 4.14 -9.03
N LEU A 64 -21.89 5.43 -8.97
CA LEU A 64 -22.81 6.53 -9.30
C LEU A 64 -22.66 7.07 -10.74
N GLY A 65 -21.54 6.78 -11.41
CA GLY A 65 -21.26 7.24 -12.79
C GLY A 65 -21.63 6.25 -13.90
N GLY A 66 -21.86 4.98 -13.57
CA GLY A 66 -22.06 3.90 -14.56
C GLY A 66 -23.51 3.63 -15.01
N PHE A 67 -24.50 4.42 -14.56
CA PHE A 67 -25.92 4.12 -14.79
C PHE A 67 -26.61 5.00 -15.86
N LEU A 68 -25.86 5.81 -16.62
CA LEU A 68 -26.40 6.61 -17.75
C LEU A 68 -25.71 6.32 -19.10
N GLY A 69 -24.95 5.22 -19.22
CA GLY A 69 -24.12 4.94 -20.41
C GLY A 69 -24.44 3.68 -21.21
N TYR A 70 -25.48 2.90 -20.87
CA TYR A 70 -25.73 1.61 -21.53
C TYR A 70 -27.20 1.38 -21.87
N ILE A 71 -27.73 2.22 -22.78
CA ILE A 71 -28.81 1.81 -23.69
C ILE A 71 -28.22 2.01 -25.09
N GLY A 72 -27.75 0.92 -25.68
CA GLY A 72 -27.24 0.91 -27.04
C GLY A 72 -26.87 -0.51 -27.46
N MET A 73 -27.60 -1.03 -28.45
CA MET A 73 -27.35 -2.25 -29.23
C MET A 73 -27.74 -3.62 -28.63
N SER A 74 -29.00 -3.96 -28.91
CA SER A 74 -29.43 -5.21 -29.58
C SER A 74 -28.47 -5.60 -30.73
N ASP A 75 -28.18 -6.85 -31.08
CA ASP A 75 -29.09 -7.97 -31.33
C ASP A 75 -28.48 -9.35 -31.03
N ASN A 76 -29.42 -10.27 -30.77
CA ASN A 76 -29.31 -11.72 -30.88
C ASN A 76 -28.70 -12.17 -32.23
N ASP A 77 -27.92 -13.26 -32.20
CA ASP A 77 -28.42 -14.49 -32.82
C ASP A 77 -27.67 -15.73 -32.33
N ASN A 78 -28.48 -16.72 -31.96
CA ASN A 78 -28.11 -18.12 -31.83
C ASN A 78 -27.60 -18.63 -33.19
N THR A 79 -26.60 -19.49 -33.21
CA THR A 79 -26.76 -20.91 -33.61
C THR A 79 -25.41 -21.60 -33.79
N TYR A 80 -25.34 -22.79 -33.21
CA TYR A 80 -24.40 -23.84 -33.53
C TYR A 80 -24.62 -24.34 -34.97
N VAL A 81 -23.57 -24.84 -35.63
CA VAL A 81 -23.51 -26.14 -36.33
C VAL A 81 -22.06 -26.44 -36.72
N GLU A 82 -21.53 -27.47 -36.07
CA GLU A 82 -20.93 -28.69 -36.61
C GLU A 82 -20.06 -28.71 -37.90
N ASP A 83 -18.86 -29.26 -37.69
CA ASP A 83 -18.37 -30.52 -38.25
C ASP A 83 -17.45 -30.49 -39.49
N LYS A 84 -16.30 -31.18 -39.32
CA LYS A 84 -15.71 -32.11 -40.29
C LYS A 84 -14.62 -32.98 -39.62
N LYS A 85 -15.07 -34.12 -39.11
CA LYS A 85 -14.68 -35.48 -39.56
C LYS A 85 -13.19 -35.79 -39.75
N SER A 86 -12.66 -36.67 -38.88
CA SER A 86 -12.01 -37.91 -39.32
C SER A 86 -12.14 -39.04 -38.28
N ARG A 87 -13.00 -40.02 -38.62
CA ARG A 87 -13.03 -41.42 -38.14
C ARG A 87 -11.77 -42.15 -38.59
N ASN A 88 -11.31 -43.27 -38.07
CA ASN A 88 -11.64 -44.19 -36.97
C ASN A 88 -10.41 -45.10 -36.90
N ASN A 89 -10.08 -45.62 -35.72
CA ASN A 89 -9.79 -47.06 -35.57
C ASN A 89 -9.91 -47.41 -34.09
N GLN A 90 -10.85 -48.32 -33.81
CA GLN A 90 -11.14 -48.86 -32.49
C GLN A 90 -10.51 -50.24 -32.33
N ALA A 91 -10.25 -50.54 -31.05
CA ALA A 91 -9.97 -51.83 -30.43
C ALA A 91 -8.51 -52.30 -30.59
N SER A 92 -7.76 -52.46 -29.49
CA SER A 92 -8.04 -53.52 -28.51
C SER A 92 -7.03 -53.45 -27.35
N VAL A 93 -7.40 -54.13 -26.25
CA VAL A 93 -6.51 -54.63 -25.19
C VAL A 93 -6.11 -53.65 -24.06
N GLN A 94 -6.95 -53.67 -23.04
CA GLN A 94 -6.59 -54.12 -21.68
C GLN A 94 -5.59 -53.27 -20.88
N SER A 95 -6.18 -52.60 -19.87
CA SER A 95 -5.55 -52.17 -18.63
C SER A 95 -4.41 -53.10 -18.19
N LYS A 96 -3.19 -52.56 -18.16
CA LYS A 96 -2.09 -53.11 -17.39
C LYS A 96 -1.31 -51.97 -16.75
N THR A 97 -1.56 -51.83 -15.47
CA THR A 97 -0.94 -50.96 -14.49
C THR A 97 0.58 -51.04 -14.57
N VAL A 98 1.24 -49.92 -14.88
CA VAL A 98 2.62 -49.65 -14.47
C VAL A 98 2.65 -48.22 -13.92
N THR A 99 2.64 -48.19 -12.59
CA THR A 99 2.99 -47.13 -11.63
C THR A 99 3.47 -45.81 -12.22
N ALA A 100 2.56 -44.83 -12.30
CA ALA A 100 2.90 -43.42 -12.39
C ALA A 100 3.05 -42.86 -10.96
N SER A 101 4.29 -42.73 -10.49
CA SER A 101 4.61 -41.70 -9.51
C SER A 101 4.82 -40.40 -10.28
N ASP A 102 4.01 -39.35 -10.11
CA ASP A 102 4.59 -38.01 -10.30
C ASP A 102 3.75 -36.85 -9.76
N THR A 103 4.41 -36.17 -8.81
CA THR A 103 4.42 -34.74 -8.49
C THR A 103 3.11 -33.96 -8.51
N THR A 104 2.48 -33.88 -7.33
CA THR A 104 1.71 -32.70 -6.93
C THR A 104 2.61 -31.46 -7.02
N ILE A 105 2.40 -30.59 -8.02
CA ILE A 105 3.09 -29.30 -8.09
C ILE A 105 2.71 -28.49 -6.85
N THR A 106 3.62 -28.39 -5.88
CA THR A 106 3.39 -27.65 -4.63
C THR A 106 3.53 -26.16 -4.89
N ILE A 107 2.42 -25.54 -5.32
CA ILE A 107 2.35 -24.07 -5.43
C ILE A 107 2.58 -23.49 -4.03
N SER A 108 3.55 -22.59 -3.91
CA SER A 108 3.96 -22.03 -2.63
C SER A 108 3.99 -20.51 -2.70
N ASP A 109 3.50 -19.87 -1.64
CA ASP A 109 3.51 -18.41 -1.52
C ASP A 109 4.85 -17.91 -1.00
N PHE A 110 5.35 -16.85 -1.64
CA PHE A 110 6.57 -16.15 -1.24
C PHE A 110 6.36 -14.65 -1.23
N TYR A 111 7.12 -13.96 -0.39
CA TYR A 111 7.22 -12.52 -0.36
C TYR A 111 8.45 -12.02 -1.11
N VAL A 112 8.28 -10.93 -1.86
CA VAL A 112 9.38 -10.23 -2.53
C VAL A 112 10.25 -9.49 -1.50
N THR A 113 11.56 -9.70 -1.53
CA THR A 113 12.52 -9.04 -0.63
C THR A 113 13.21 -7.84 -1.28
N ALA A 114 13.32 -7.76 -2.60
CA ALA A 114 13.87 -6.58 -3.28
C ALA A 114 12.91 -5.38 -3.23
N SER A 115 13.42 -4.16 -3.26
CA SER A 115 12.58 -2.95 -3.42
C SER A 115 11.77 -3.02 -4.71
N GLU A 116 12.45 -3.37 -5.80
CA GLU A 116 11.91 -3.59 -7.13
C GLU A 116 12.50 -4.88 -7.70
N LEU A 117 11.64 -5.77 -8.19
CA LEU A 117 11.99 -7.04 -8.78
C LEU A 117 11.36 -7.14 -10.16
N ASN A 118 12.21 -7.23 -11.18
CA ASN A 118 11.77 -7.34 -12.56
C ASN A 118 11.17 -8.73 -12.83
N VAL A 119 9.99 -8.75 -13.42
CA VAL A 119 9.32 -9.93 -13.98
C VAL A 119 9.70 -10.08 -15.44
N ARG A 120 10.06 -11.29 -15.85
CA ARG A 120 10.56 -11.59 -17.20
C ARG A 120 9.79 -12.73 -17.85
N LEU A 121 9.80 -12.77 -19.18
CA LEU A 121 9.12 -13.82 -19.96
C LEU A 121 9.92 -15.11 -20.13
N SER A 122 11.15 -15.17 -19.60
CA SER A 122 11.98 -16.39 -19.58
C SER A 122 12.88 -16.42 -18.34
N PRO A 123 13.32 -17.61 -17.88
CA PRO A 123 14.18 -17.79 -16.70
C PRO A 123 15.65 -17.42 -16.99
N ALA A 124 15.87 -16.20 -17.50
CA ALA A 124 17.17 -15.72 -17.91
C ALA A 124 17.32 -14.21 -17.65
N LYS A 125 18.55 -13.78 -17.35
CA LYS A 125 18.87 -12.35 -17.13
C LYS A 125 18.60 -11.49 -18.37
N ARG A 126 18.66 -12.10 -19.56
CA ARG A 126 18.38 -11.49 -20.87
C ARG A 126 16.91 -11.59 -21.31
N GLY A 127 16.05 -12.28 -20.55
CA GLY A 127 14.63 -12.41 -20.89
C GLY A 127 13.92 -11.05 -20.91
N LYS A 128 12.97 -10.86 -21.84
CA LYS A 128 12.19 -9.62 -21.97
C LYS A 128 11.50 -9.29 -20.64
N LYS A 129 11.64 -8.05 -20.18
CA LYS A 129 10.96 -7.56 -18.97
C LYS A 129 9.52 -7.21 -19.34
N THR A 130 8.57 -7.65 -18.53
CA THR A 130 7.14 -7.36 -18.71
C THR A 130 6.61 -6.43 -17.61
N ASN A 131 7.05 -6.65 -16.36
CA ASN A 131 6.51 -5.94 -15.21
C ASN A 131 7.57 -5.81 -14.09
N VAL A 132 7.25 -5.04 -13.05
CA VAL A 132 8.03 -4.91 -11.82
C VAL A 132 7.12 -5.20 -10.63
N ILE A 133 7.57 -6.09 -9.75
CA ILE A 133 6.92 -6.36 -8.47
C ILE A 133 7.77 -5.80 -7.33
N TYR A 134 7.11 -5.36 -6.28
CA TYR A 134 7.67 -4.58 -5.19
C TYR A 134 7.81 -5.40 -3.91
N ARG A 135 8.69 -4.93 -3.02
CA ARG A 135 8.93 -5.55 -1.72
C ARG A 135 7.64 -5.84 -0.96
N ARG A 136 7.60 -6.98 -0.27
CA ARG A 136 6.48 -7.50 0.53
C ARG A 136 5.25 -7.91 -0.28
N GLN A 137 5.22 -7.73 -1.61
CA GLN A 137 4.17 -8.35 -2.41
C GLN A 137 4.28 -9.87 -2.32
N LEU A 138 3.12 -10.50 -2.21
CA LEU A 138 2.98 -11.95 -2.21
C LEU A 138 2.95 -12.43 -3.66
N VAL A 139 3.71 -13.48 -3.96
CA VAL A 139 3.71 -14.15 -5.26
C VAL A 139 3.56 -15.64 -5.08
N GLN A 140 2.72 -16.25 -5.91
CA GLN A 140 2.60 -17.69 -6.01
C GLN A 140 3.72 -18.22 -6.90
N VAL A 141 4.53 -19.13 -6.38
CA VAL A 141 5.59 -19.81 -7.12
C VAL A 141 5.10 -21.18 -7.53
N PHE A 142 5.07 -21.43 -8.84
CA PHE A 142 4.66 -22.70 -9.44
C PHE A 142 5.82 -23.68 -9.53
N GLU A 143 7.03 -23.18 -9.82
CA GLU A 143 8.25 -23.97 -9.88
C GLU A 143 9.47 -23.09 -9.67
N THR A 144 10.60 -23.69 -9.30
CA THR A 144 11.88 -23.00 -9.20
C THR A 144 12.95 -23.83 -9.87
N THR A 145 13.61 -23.24 -10.86
CA THR A 145 14.62 -23.91 -11.69
C THR A 145 15.75 -22.93 -11.97
N ASN A 146 17.00 -23.36 -11.76
CA ASN A 146 18.20 -22.56 -12.08
C ASN A 146 18.21 -21.13 -11.48
N GLY A 147 17.70 -20.97 -10.26
CA GLY A 147 17.66 -19.66 -9.56
C GLY A 147 16.57 -18.69 -10.06
N TRP A 148 15.64 -19.20 -10.87
CA TRP A 148 14.43 -18.50 -11.31
C TRP A 148 13.19 -19.21 -10.80
N SER A 149 12.20 -18.43 -10.37
CA SER A 149 10.91 -18.92 -9.92
C SER A 149 9.84 -18.48 -10.91
N ARG A 150 9.05 -19.44 -11.39
CA ARG A 150 7.90 -19.18 -12.26
C ARG A 150 6.71 -18.75 -11.41
N ILE A 151 6.12 -17.61 -11.74
CA ILE A 151 5.05 -16.97 -10.97
C ILE A 151 3.72 -16.87 -11.72
N SER A 152 3.60 -17.56 -12.85
CA SER A 152 2.35 -17.73 -13.59
C SER A 152 2.29 -19.12 -14.21
N LYS A 153 1.09 -19.52 -14.63
CA LYS A 153 0.97 -20.57 -15.65
C LYS A 153 1.61 -20.11 -16.96
N TYR A 154 1.87 -21.05 -17.84
CA TYR A 154 2.16 -20.73 -19.24
C TYR A 154 0.92 -20.13 -19.92
N TYR A 155 1.14 -19.20 -20.84
CA TYR A 155 0.10 -18.51 -21.60
C TYR A 155 0.65 -18.05 -22.96
N ASP A 156 -0.25 -17.67 -23.87
CA ASP A 156 0.12 -17.15 -25.19
C ASP A 156 0.86 -15.80 -25.07
N GLY A 157 2.09 -15.74 -25.58
CA GLY A 157 2.96 -14.59 -25.55
C GLY A 157 2.56 -13.45 -26.48
N THR A 158 1.59 -13.65 -27.38
CA THR A 158 1.13 -12.62 -28.32
C THR A 158 0.71 -11.33 -27.61
N ILE A 159 0.08 -11.46 -26.42
CA ILE A 159 -0.32 -10.31 -25.58
C ILE A 159 0.87 -9.51 -25.01
N GLU A 160 2.04 -10.14 -24.94
CA GLU A 160 3.30 -9.52 -24.50
C GLU A 160 4.17 -9.12 -25.71
N GLY A 161 3.67 -9.29 -26.94
CA GLY A 161 4.40 -9.05 -28.19
C GLY A 161 5.59 -9.99 -28.37
N VAL A 162 5.40 -11.29 -28.11
CA VAL A 162 6.37 -12.38 -28.36
C VAL A 162 5.60 -13.58 -28.90
N ASP A 163 6.13 -14.24 -29.93
CA ASP A 163 5.48 -15.43 -30.47
C ASP A 163 5.68 -16.66 -29.57
N GLY A 164 4.64 -17.48 -29.48
CA GLY A 164 4.66 -18.75 -28.76
C GLY A 164 4.27 -18.66 -27.29
N GLU A 165 4.40 -19.78 -26.59
CA GLU A 165 3.99 -19.92 -25.20
C GLU A 165 5.06 -19.37 -24.24
N VAL A 166 4.67 -18.52 -23.30
CA VAL A 166 5.55 -17.86 -22.33
C VAL A 166 5.02 -18.00 -20.90
N ALA A 167 5.88 -17.73 -19.92
CA ALA A 167 5.48 -17.62 -18.51
C ALA A 167 6.22 -16.46 -17.85
N ARG A 168 5.73 -16.01 -16.69
CA ARG A 168 6.37 -14.95 -15.90
C ARG A 168 7.34 -15.54 -14.90
N TRP A 169 8.56 -15.01 -14.90
CA TRP A 169 9.68 -15.48 -14.11
C TRP A 169 10.30 -14.33 -13.30
N VAL A 170 10.72 -14.65 -12.09
CA VAL A 170 11.45 -13.73 -11.21
C VAL A 170 12.68 -14.44 -10.63
N SER A 171 13.67 -13.67 -10.18
CA SER A 171 14.86 -14.27 -9.56
C SER A 171 14.54 -14.77 -8.15
N SER A 172 14.75 -16.06 -7.91
CA SER A 172 14.42 -16.73 -6.63
C SER A 172 15.18 -16.16 -5.44
N LYS A 173 16.36 -15.57 -5.68
CA LYS A 173 17.19 -14.95 -4.64
C LYS A 173 16.50 -13.77 -3.93
N TYR A 174 15.45 -13.21 -4.52
CA TYR A 174 14.69 -12.09 -3.97
C TYR A 174 13.31 -12.52 -3.46
N LEU A 175 13.13 -13.80 -3.15
CA LEU A 175 11.91 -14.36 -2.59
C LEU A 175 12.19 -14.94 -1.19
N SER A 176 11.21 -14.82 -0.29
CA SER A 176 11.27 -15.36 1.08
C SER A 176 9.92 -15.86 1.53
N LYS A 177 9.87 -16.99 2.25
CA LYS A 177 8.64 -17.49 2.88
C LYS A 177 8.16 -16.58 4.02
N HIS A 178 9.09 -15.91 4.67
CA HIS A 178 8.77 -14.94 5.73
C HIS A 178 8.61 -13.55 5.15
N LYS A 179 7.57 -12.85 5.59
CA LYS A 179 7.31 -11.46 5.19
C LYS A 179 8.51 -10.60 5.56
N PRO A 180 9.21 -9.98 4.58
CA PRO A 180 10.36 -9.16 4.87
C PRO A 180 9.92 -7.98 5.74
N THR A 181 10.68 -7.74 6.80
CA THR A 181 10.55 -6.54 7.63
C THR A 181 10.62 -5.31 6.72
N GLU A 182 9.77 -4.34 7.00
CA GLU A 182 9.64 -3.13 6.18
C GLU A 182 11.01 -2.45 6.01
N LEU A 183 11.41 -2.22 4.76
CA LEU A 183 12.57 -1.37 4.50
C LEU A 183 12.14 0.07 4.73
N ARG A 184 12.88 0.70 5.64
CA ARG A 184 12.81 2.07 6.17
C ARG A 184 12.97 3.18 5.11
N VAL A 185 12.27 3.08 3.98
CA VAL A 185 12.24 4.11 2.91
C VAL A 185 10.93 4.89 2.97
N MET A 186 9.81 4.26 3.35
CA MET A 186 8.61 5.04 3.73
C MET A 186 8.78 5.72 5.09
N SER A 187 9.49 5.07 6.02
CA SER A 187 9.82 5.68 7.32
C SER A 187 10.84 6.80 7.18
N SER A 188 11.69 6.84 6.13
CA SER A 188 12.64 7.94 5.96
C SER A 188 11.96 9.24 5.58
N ASN A 189 10.94 9.26 4.72
CA ASN A 189 10.26 10.51 4.37
C ASN A 189 9.56 11.14 5.58
N ARG A 190 8.86 10.33 6.38
CA ARG A 190 8.18 10.82 7.59
C ARG A 190 9.18 11.23 8.68
N LEU A 191 10.21 10.43 8.92
CA LEU A 191 11.25 10.77 9.88
C LEU A 191 12.07 11.99 9.44
N GLU A 192 12.42 12.10 8.16
CA GLU A 192 13.13 13.27 7.64
C GLU A 192 12.29 14.54 7.78
N ALA A 193 10.98 14.47 7.53
CA ALA A 193 10.07 15.58 7.78
C ALA A 193 9.99 15.93 9.29
N ALA A 194 9.94 14.93 10.16
CA ALA A 194 9.95 15.12 11.61
C ALA A 194 11.25 15.75 12.13
N LEU A 195 12.36 15.53 11.45
CA LEU A 195 13.68 16.06 11.81
C LEU A 195 14.02 17.39 11.13
N ASP A 196 13.23 17.87 10.16
CA ASP A 196 13.56 19.05 9.36
C ASP A 196 13.71 20.32 10.20
N SER A 197 12.96 20.41 11.29
CA SER A 197 13.00 21.51 12.27
C SER A 197 14.13 21.39 13.30
N SER A 198 15.04 20.40 13.17
CA SER A 198 16.14 20.24 14.11
C SER A 198 17.14 21.41 14.03
N ASP A 199 17.72 21.77 15.18
CA ASP A 199 18.80 22.73 15.22
C ASP A 199 20.02 22.21 14.45
N ASP A 200 20.63 23.09 13.63
CA ASP A 200 21.76 22.75 12.77
C ASP A 200 21.48 21.57 11.81
N TYR A 201 20.21 21.32 11.44
CA TYR A 201 19.80 20.18 10.61
C TYR A 201 20.62 20.04 9.33
N ILE A 202 20.82 21.12 8.56
CA ILE A 202 21.60 21.10 7.31
C ILE A 202 23.01 20.52 7.54
N SER A 203 23.64 20.84 8.67
CA SER A 203 25.01 20.40 8.99
C SER A 203 25.06 18.93 9.44
N TYR A 204 23.99 18.44 10.07
CA TYR A 204 23.98 17.13 10.72
C TYR A 204 22.89 16.18 10.20
N LYS A 205 22.22 16.49 9.09
CA LYS A 205 21.08 15.74 8.53
C LYS A 205 21.31 14.24 8.52
N ALA A 206 22.38 13.79 7.88
CA ALA A 206 22.68 12.36 7.76
C ALA A 206 22.93 11.70 9.13
N LYS A 207 23.55 12.42 10.06
CA LYS A 207 23.83 11.94 11.42
C LYS A 207 22.55 11.84 12.25
N PHE A 208 21.70 12.87 12.21
CA PHE A 208 20.39 12.87 12.87
C PHE A 208 19.47 11.78 12.35
N ILE A 209 19.37 11.61 11.02
CA ILE A 209 18.58 10.52 10.43
C ILE A 209 19.10 9.16 10.90
N LYS A 210 20.42 8.97 10.91
CA LYS A 210 21.02 7.70 11.35
C LYS A 210 20.70 7.40 12.81
N VAL A 211 21.01 8.33 13.73
CA VAL A 211 20.79 8.11 15.16
C VAL A 211 19.30 7.98 15.51
N SER A 212 18.43 8.79 14.91
CA SER A 212 16.98 8.68 15.13
C SER A 212 16.44 7.34 14.63
N LYS A 213 16.91 6.85 13.47
CA LYS A 213 16.58 5.50 13.02
C LYS A 213 17.03 4.48 14.06
N ASP A 214 18.27 4.53 14.51
CA ASP A 214 18.81 3.58 15.50
C ASP A 214 17.97 3.58 16.78
N LEU A 215 17.62 4.76 17.30
CA LEU A 215 16.75 4.90 18.47
C LEU A 215 15.35 4.31 18.26
N ILE A 216 14.74 4.54 17.10
CA ILE A 216 13.44 3.95 16.74
C ILE A 216 13.52 2.43 16.67
N ASN A 217 14.59 1.89 16.12
CA ASN A 217 14.77 0.46 15.95
C ASN A 217 14.99 -0.26 17.27
N THR A 218 15.65 0.40 18.21
CA THR A 218 15.84 -0.08 19.58
C THR A 218 14.60 0.10 20.46
N GLY A 219 13.54 0.76 19.94
CA GLY A 219 12.32 1.04 20.70
C GLY A 219 12.49 2.12 21.77
N VAL A 220 13.60 2.86 21.77
CA VAL A 220 13.84 3.98 22.70
C VAL A 220 12.95 5.17 22.35
N CYS A 221 12.75 5.41 21.05
CA CYS A 221 11.93 6.49 20.51
C CYS A 221 10.94 5.95 19.48
N SER A 222 9.90 6.71 19.19
CA SER A 222 8.98 6.53 18.05
C SER A 222 9.19 7.64 17.02
N VAL A 223 8.60 7.53 15.82
CA VAL A 223 8.65 8.64 14.84
C VAL A 223 7.83 9.81 15.35
N GLU A 224 6.70 9.51 16.00
CA GLU A 224 5.79 10.45 16.63
C GLU A 224 6.51 11.32 17.68
N ASP A 225 7.45 10.75 18.45
CA ASP A 225 8.25 11.53 19.40
C ASP A 225 9.02 12.64 18.70
N PHE A 226 9.68 12.35 17.57
CA PHE A 226 10.39 13.37 16.79
C PHE A 226 9.44 14.39 16.16
N GLU A 227 8.25 13.97 15.72
CA GLU A 227 7.22 14.89 15.18
C GLU A 227 6.73 15.88 16.24
N HIS A 228 6.51 15.40 17.48
CA HIS A 228 6.07 16.24 18.58
C HIS A 228 7.16 17.19 19.08
N GLN A 229 8.41 16.74 19.12
CA GLN A 229 9.52 17.56 19.59
C GLN A 229 10.12 18.47 18.51
N GLY A 230 9.82 18.23 17.23
CA GLY A 230 10.46 18.92 16.11
C GLY A 230 11.92 18.48 15.91
N GLY A 231 12.24 17.23 16.23
CA GLY A 231 13.55 16.65 16.03
C GLY A 231 14.55 16.87 17.17
N TRP A 232 15.76 17.32 16.81
CA TRP A 232 16.91 17.49 17.72
C TRP A 232 17.14 18.97 18.07
N VAL A 233 17.10 19.28 19.36
CA VAL A 233 17.30 20.64 19.88
C VAL A 233 18.69 20.78 20.46
N ARG A 234 19.36 21.89 20.18
CA ARG A 234 20.70 22.22 20.63
C ARG A 234 20.72 22.49 22.13
N SER A 235 21.56 21.75 22.86
CA SER A 235 21.77 21.99 24.29
C SER A 235 22.67 23.20 24.53
N VAL A 236 22.28 24.04 25.50
CA VAL A 236 23.07 25.19 25.95
C VAL A 236 24.05 24.85 27.08
N ASN A 237 23.87 23.72 27.76
CA ASN A 237 24.62 23.36 28.98
C ASN A 237 25.95 22.66 28.70
N TYR A 238 26.13 22.08 27.52
CA TYR A 238 27.31 21.27 27.19
C TYR A 238 28.41 22.04 26.46
N LYS A 239 28.45 23.37 26.57
CA LYS A 239 29.49 24.17 25.88
C LYS A 239 30.90 23.78 26.38
N PRO A 240 31.91 23.71 25.48
CA PRO A 240 31.86 24.06 24.05
C PRO A 240 31.33 22.95 23.12
N ARG A 241 30.99 21.77 23.66
CA ARG A 241 30.55 20.61 22.88
C ARG A 241 29.20 20.88 22.21
N ARG A 242 29.07 20.38 20.98
CA ARG A 242 27.85 20.47 20.17
C ARG A 242 26.96 19.27 20.53
N VAL A 243 26.22 19.38 21.64
CA VAL A 243 25.29 18.34 22.08
C VAL A 243 23.86 18.76 21.77
N TYR A 244 23.07 17.81 21.27
CA TYR A 244 21.66 17.97 20.97
C TYR A 244 20.84 17.04 21.85
N PHE A 245 19.57 17.33 22.05
CA PHE A 245 18.68 16.48 22.80
C PHE A 245 17.29 16.42 22.15
N THR A 246 16.57 15.36 22.46
CA THR A 246 15.15 15.20 22.14
C THR A 246 14.46 14.52 23.32
N TYR A 247 13.14 14.39 23.26
CA TYR A 247 12.37 13.65 24.25
C TYR A 247 11.68 12.47 23.57
N CYS A 248 11.91 11.29 24.13
CA CYS A 248 11.36 10.04 23.66
C CYS A 248 10.55 9.35 24.75
N GLY A 249 9.40 8.78 24.38
CA GLY A 249 8.58 7.95 25.26
C GLY A 249 7.25 8.57 25.69
N ASN A 250 6.60 7.90 26.64
CA ASN A 250 5.23 8.21 27.02
C ASN A 250 5.16 9.58 27.72
N HIS A 251 4.21 10.42 27.32
CA HIS A 251 4.13 11.86 27.63
C HIS A 251 3.75 12.14 29.10
N SER A 252 4.08 11.22 30.00
CA SER A 252 3.68 11.16 31.41
C SER A 252 4.86 11.26 32.38
N ASN A 253 6.12 11.16 31.93
CA ASN A 253 7.31 11.22 32.81
C ASN A 253 8.48 12.03 32.23
N THR A 254 9.15 12.80 33.10
CA THR A 254 10.30 13.68 32.84
C THR A 254 11.62 12.97 32.52
N SER A 255 11.65 11.63 32.45
CA SER A 255 12.85 10.80 32.24
C SER A 255 13.13 10.43 30.77
N GLY A 256 12.35 10.95 29.82
CA GLY A 256 12.43 10.61 28.39
C GLY A 256 13.52 11.34 27.59
N ARG A 257 14.34 12.21 28.21
CA ARG A 257 15.33 12.99 27.46
C ARG A 257 16.48 12.10 26.98
N VAL A 258 16.84 12.26 25.71
CA VAL A 258 17.99 11.58 25.09
C VAL A 258 18.89 12.65 24.49
N TYR A 259 20.19 12.54 24.75
CA TYR A 259 21.24 13.41 24.25
C TYR A 259 22.04 12.73 23.15
N TYR A 260 22.51 13.51 22.19
CA TYR A 260 23.35 13.08 21.08
C TYR A 260 24.45 14.09 20.79
N GLU A 261 25.68 13.61 20.62
CA GLU A 261 26.84 14.42 20.22
C GLU A 261 27.31 14.00 18.81
N PRO A 262 27.12 14.83 17.76
CA PRO A 262 27.46 14.46 16.39
C PRO A 262 28.97 14.31 16.10
N SER A 263 29.84 14.90 16.92
CA SER A 263 31.30 14.79 16.75
C SER A 263 31.82 13.40 17.13
N SER A 264 31.34 12.86 18.25
CA SER A 264 31.73 11.56 18.79
C SER A 264 30.80 10.43 18.34
N GLY A 265 29.56 10.75 17.98
CA GLY A 265 28.51 9.76 17.74
C GLY A 265 27.87 9.22 19.02
N ASN A 266 28.21 9.78 20.18
CA ASN A 266 27.73 9.29 21.48
C ASN A 266 26.27 9.66 21.73
N VAL A 267 25.51 8.70 22.26
CA VAL A 267 24.12 8.85 22.72
C VAL A 267 24.04 8.52 24.20
N PHE A 268 23.40 9.37 25.00
CA PHE A 268 23.29 9.22 26.45
C PHE A 268 21.98 9.83 27.00
N LYS A 269 21.67 9.60 28.27
CA LYS A 269 20.49 10.14 28.97
C LYS A 269 20.91 11.11 30.06
#